data_AF-A0A7S0WEC2-F1
#
_entry.id   AF-A0A7S0WEC2-F1
#
_cell.length_a   1.000
_cell.length_b   1.000
_cell.length_c   1.000
_cell.angle_alpha   90.00
_cell.angle_beta   90.00
_cell.angle_gamma   90.00
#
_symmetry.space_group_name_H-M   'P 1'
#
loop_
_entity.id
_entity.type
_entity.pdbx_description
1 polymer ?
#
loop_
_entity_poly.entity_id
_entity_poly.type
_entity_poly.pdbx_seq_one_letter_code
_entity_poly.pdbx_strand_id
1 'polypeptide(L)'
;VTVDKKDKKAFRGAVEFVESEEILVAFHQKFKDLFLGGNELTVDLVRFELSHVLLDMQHEAVDKMPSYKSYVLPREEDFDIDEAFRRLSVSDDDGFRVTNRDLNPEQILAVKSAMAWKAHSPFVIFGPPGTGKTTTAVEIAAQIYHAGERVLLMAPSNTACDLLLERLIAFGNVPKS
;
A
#
# COMPACT_ATOMS: atom_id res chain seq x y z
N VAL A 1 7.00 -17.15 22.55
CA VAL A 1 6.96 -16.38 23.82
C VAL A 1 6.69 -17.30 25.03
N THR A 2 7.76 -17.58 25.78
CA THR A 2 7.89 -18.06 27.20
C THR A 2 7.14 -19.24 27.81
N VAL A 3 7.87 -19.85 28.75
CA VAL A 3 7.86 -21.17 29.41
C VAL A 3 7.79 -20.96 30.94
N ASP A 4 6.85 -21.60 31.64
CA ASP A 4 6.69 -21.57 33.11
C ASP A 4 7.69 -22.52 33.81
N LYS A 5 8.14 -22.15 35.03
CA LYS A 5 9.22 -22.81 35.80
C LYS A 5 8.91 -24.24 36.25
N LYS A 6 7.63 -24.65 36.28
CA LYS A 6 7.23 -26.04 36.55
C LYS A 6 6.71 -26.79 35.33
N ASP A 7 6.31 -26.06 34.29
CA ASP A 7 5.62 -26.62 33.13
C ASP A 7 6.05 -25.82 31.90
N LYS A 8 6.97 -26.38 31.10
CA LYS A 8 7.66 -25.65 30.02
C LYS A 8 6.75 -25.33 28.81
N LYS A 9 5.72 -24.50 28.99
CA LYS A 9 4.72 -24.15 27.96
C LYS A 9 5.10 -22.87 27.25
N ALA A 10 5.37 -22.92 25.95
CA ALA A 10 5.58 -21.74 25.12
C ALA A 10 4.27 -21.24 24.49
N PHE A 11 4.05 -19.93 24.50
CA PHE A 11 2.91 -19.26 23.86
C PHE A 11 3.36 -18.40 22.67
N ARG A 12 2.55 -18.30 21.62
CA ARG A 12 2.82 -17.40 20.49
C ARG A 12 1.80 -16.28 20.51
N GLY A 13 2.26 -15.07 20.23
CA GLY A 13 1.43 -13.88 20.13
C GLY A 13 1.90 -13.00 18.97
N ALA A 14 1.03 -12.11 18.54
CA ALA A 14 1.33 -11.10 17.53
C ALA A 14 1.56 -9.75 18.22
N VAL A 15 2.59 -9.02 17.80
CA VAL A 15 2.78 -7.64 18.26
C VAL A 15 1.72 -6.79 17.58
N GLU A 16 0.82 -6.22 18.36
CA GLU A 16 -0.22 -5.31 17.84
C GLU A 16 0.25 -3.86 17.89
N PHE A 17 1.02 -3.50 18.93
CA PHE A 17 1.47 -2.13 19.13
C PHE A 17 2.84 -2.09 19.82
N VAL A 18 3.64 -1.08 19.48
CA VAL A 18 4.95 -0.82 20.06
C VAL A 18 4.96 0.64 20.53
N GLU A 19 5.09 0.83 21.83
CA GLU A 19 5.32 2.13 22.48
C GLU A 19 6.80 2.31 22.80
N SER A 20 7.16 3.47 23.35
CA SER A 20 8.55 3.80 23.68
C SER A 20 9.18 2.88 24.73
N GLU A 21 8.39 2.42 25.72
CA GLU A 21 8.86 1.58 26.83
C GLU A 21 8.12 0.24 26.94
N GLU A 22 7.07 0.03 26.14
CA GLU A 22 6.22 -1.15 26.24
C GLU A 22 5.82 -1.72 24.87
N ILE A 23 5.53 -3.02 24.84
CA ILE A 23 4.95 -3.69 23.65
C ILE A 23 3.63 -4.33 24.04
N LEU A 24 2.62 -4.14 23.20
CA LEU A 24 1.34 -4.82 23.32
C LEU A 24 1.35 -6.05 22.41
N VAL A 25 1.26 -7.22 23.04
CA VAL A 25 1.25 -8.50 22.33
C VAL A 25 -0.09 -9.17 22.53
N ALA A 26 -0.79 -9.43 21.44
CA ALA A 26 -2.02 -10.19 21.44
C ALA A 26 -1.72 -11.68 21.51
N PHE A 27 -2.27 -12.32 22.53
CA PHE A 27 -2.20 -13.76 22.74
C PHE A 27 -3.55 -14.44 22.56
N HIS A 28 -3.50 -15.72 22.18
CA HIS A 28 -4.66 -16.59 22.12
C HIS A 28 -5.34 -16.70 23.50
N GLN A 29 -6.68 -16.87 23.52
CA GLN A 29 -7.50 -16.88 24.75
C GLN A 29 -6.97 -17.81 25.85
N LYS A 30 -6.52 -19.01 25.48
CA LYS A 30 -5.87 -19.98 26.39
C LYS A 30 -4.74 -19.41 27.26
N PHE A 31 -3.99 -18.43 26.75
CA PHE A 31 -2.96 -17.73 27.54
C PHE A 31 -3.59 -16.76 28.54
N LYS A 32 -4.61 -16.01 28.10
CA LYS A 32 -5.36 -15.08 28.96
C LYS A 32 -6.01 -15.81 30.13
N ASP A 33 -6.58 -16.98 29.89
CA ASP A 33 -7.22 -17.79 30.94
C ASP A 33 -6.21 -18.26 32.01
N LEU A 34 -4.96 -18.53 31.61
CA LEU A 34 -3.87 -18.90 32.53
C LEU A 34 -3.38 -17.70 33.36
N PHE A 35 -3.32 -16.52 32.74
CA PHE A 35 -2.86 -15.27 33.35
C PHE A 35 -3.92 -14.67 34.30
N LEU A 36 -5.19 -14.64 33.89
CA LEU A 36 -6.31 -14.12 34.67
C LEU A 36 -6.69 -15.02 35.87
N GLY A 37 -6.18 -16.25 35.91
CA GLY A 37 -6.34 -17.18 37.02
C GLY A 37 -5.54 -16.83 38.29
N GLY A 38 -4.89 -15.66 38.34
CA GLY A 38 -4.15 -15.18 39.52
C GLY A 38 -2.72 -15.71 39.65
N ASN A 39 -2.16 -16.28 38.58
CA ASN A 39 -0.79 -16.78 38.57
C ASN A 39 0.18 -15.66 38.20
N GLU A 40 1.17 -15.41 39.06
CA GLU A 40 2.28 -14.52 38.75
C GLU A 40 3.20 -15.20 37.72
N LEU A 41 3.16 -14.73 36.47
CA LEU A 41 3.92 -15.30 35.37
C LEU A 41 5.30 -14.65 35.29
N THR A 42 6.35 -15.44 35.51
CA THR A 42 7.72 -15.01 35.22
C THR A 42 8.04 -15.29 33.75
N VAL A 43 8.44 -14.25 33.01
CA VAL A 43 8.83 -14.36 31.60
C VAL A 43 10.34 -14.61 31.53
N ASP A 44 10.74 -15.87 31.34
CA ASP A 44 12.18 -16.24 31.30
C ASP A 44 12.90 -15.88 29.98
N LEU A 45 12.21 -15.90 28.83
CA LEU A 45 12.82 -15.68 27.51
C LEU A 45 11.82 -15.23 26.42
N VAL A 46 11.98 -14.01 25.94
CA VAL A 46 11.28 -13.51 24.76
C VAL A 46 12.12 -13.82 23.50
N ARG A 47 11.49 -14.45 22.50
CA ARG A 47 12.08 -14.66 21.17
C ARG A 47 11.17 -14.05 20.12
N PHE A 48 11.75 -13.22 19.27
CA PHE A 48 11.11 -12.73 18.06
C PHE A 48 11.37 -13.72 16.93
N GLU A 49 10.32 -14.17 16.28
CA GLU A 49 10.39 -15.03 15.10
C GLU A 49 9.99 -14.21 13.88
N LEU A 50 10.78 -14.32 12.82
CA LEU A 50 10.42 -13.72 11.54
C LEU A 50 9.16 -14.41 11.01
N SER A 51 8.15 -13.63 10.62
CA SER A 51 6.96 -14.19 9.98
C SER A 51 7.28 -14.59 8.54
N HIS A 52 7.06 -15.86 8.20
CA HIS A 52 7.15 -16.34 6.82
C HIS A 52 5.95 -15.93 5.96
N VAL A 53 4.87 -15.45 6.58
CA VAL A 53 3.61 -15.11 5.91
C VAL A 53 3.82 -14.16 4.71
N LEU A 54 4.69 -13.16 4.83
CA LEU A 54 4.98 -12.25 3.72
C LEU A 54 5.65 -12.97 2.55
N LEU A 55 6.61 -13.86 2.83
CA LEU A 55 7.28 -14.65 1.80
C LEU A 55 6.29 -15.61 1.14
N ASP A 56 5.46 -16.29 1.93
CA ASP A 56 4.44 -17.21 1.42
C ASP A 56 3.45 -16.48 0.50
N MET A 57 2.99 -15.29 0.89
CA MET A 57 2.14 -14.44 0.05
C MET A 57 2.84 -14.01 -1.25
N GLN A 58 4.12 -13.66 -1.19
CA GLN A 58 4.91 -13.31 -2.37
C GLN A 58 5.07 -14.52 -3.31
N HIS A 59 5.34 -15.70 -2.76
CA HIS A 59 5.40 -16.95 -3.53
C HIS A 59 4.06 -17.25 -4.20
N GLU A 60 2.95 -17.16 -3.46
CA GLU A 60 1.61 -17.35 -4.01
C GLU A 60 1.29 -16.34 -5.12
N ALA A 61 1.73 -15.09 -4.99
CA ALA A 61 1.57 -14.08 -6.02
C ALA A 61 2.37 -14.40 -7.30
N VAL A 62 3.60 -14.93 -7.16
CA VAL A 62 4.42 -15.39 -8.29
C VAL A 62 3.79 -16.60 -8.97
N ASP A 63 3.23 -17.54 -8.21
CA ASP A 63 2.55 -18.71 -8.77
C ASP A 63 1.30 -18.31 -9.59
N LYS A 64 0.64 -17.21 -9.20
CA LYS A 64 -0.50 -16.62 -9.95
C LYS A 64 -0.09 -15.72 -11.11
N MET A 65 1.18 -15.33 -11.22
CA MET A 65 1.70 -14.40 -12.23
C MET A 65 1.38 -14.79 -13.69
N PRO A 66 1.34 -16.07 -14.11
CA PRO A 66 1.04 -16.44 -15.50
C PRO A 66 -0.29 -15.83 -16.01
N SER A 67 -1.28 -15.67 -15.14
CA SER A 67 -2.57 -15.04 -15.46
C SER A 67 -2.48 -13.52 -15.68
N TYR A 68 -1.40 -12.89 -15.23
CA TYR A 68 -1.20 -11.43 -15.25
C TYR A 68 0.05 -11.01 -16.05
N LYS A 69 0.60 -11.92 -16.86
CA LYS A 69 1.91 -11.75 -17.49
C LYS A 69 2.04 -10.46 -18.32
N SER A 70 1.02 -10.10 -19.08
CA SER A 70 1.01 -8.86 -19.90
C SER A 70 1.04 -7.59 -19.05
N TYR A 71 0.48 -7.63 -17.84
CA TYR A 71 0.48 -6.50 -16.90
C TYR A 71 1.80 -6.39 -16.14
N VAL A 72 2.41 -7.52 -15.76
CA VAL A 72 3.63 -7.53 -14.94
C VAL A 72 4.90 -7.38 -15.79
N LEU A 73 4.94 -8.01 -16.96
CA LEU A 73 6.08 -8.00 -17.87
C LEU A 73 5.59 -7.68 -19.31
N PRO A 74 5.15 -6.43 -19.55
CA PRO A 74 4.69 -6.04 -20.87
C PRO A 74 5.83 -6.11 -21.90
N ARG A 75 5.51 -6.51 -23.11
CA ARG A 75 6.40 -6.56 -24.28
C ARG A 75 6.16 -5.35 -25.16
N GLU A 76 7.10 -5.02 -26.05
CA GLU A 76 6.94 -3.91 -27.00
C GLU A 76 5.67 -4.01 -27.84
N GLU A 77 5.27 -5.23 -28.21
CA GLU A 77 4.02 -5.54 -28.93
C GLU A 77 2.76 -5.19 -28.14
N ASP A 78 2.83 -5.11 -26.80
CA ASP A 78 1.71 -4.74 -25.93
C ASP A 78 1.48 -3.21 -25.90
N PHE A 79 2.33 -2.42 -26.58
CA PHE A 79 2.25 -0.95 -26.60
C PHE A 79 1.94 -0.42 -28.00
N ASP A 80 0.80 0.27 -28.15
CA ASP A 80 0.59 1.21 -29.25
C ASP A 80 1.04 2.61 -28.81
N ILE A 81 2.32 2.88 -29.02
CA ILE A 81 2.97 4.14 -28.65
C ILE A 81 2.34 5.32 -29.41
N ASP A 82 2.01 5.13 -30.68
CA ASP A 82 1.43 6.17 -31.52
C ASP A 82 0.02 6.54 -31.04
N GLU A 83 -0.78 5.55 -30.66
CA GLU A 83 -2.10 5.77 -30.08
C GLU A 83 -2.02 6.44 -28.70
N ALA A 84 -1.04 6.05 -27.87
CA ALA A 84 -0.78 6.73 -26.60
C ALA A 84 -0.46 8.22 -26.82
N PHE A 85 0.48 8.55 -27.71
CA PHE A 85 0.82 9.95 -28.02
C PHE A 85 -0.33 10.75 -28.63
N ARG A 86 -1.12 10.14 -29.53
CA ARG A 86 -2.33 10.79 -30.09
C ARG A 86 -3.35 11.14 -29.03
N ARG A 87 -3.51 10.33 -27.98
CA ARG A 87 -4.45 10.64 -26.89
C ARG A 87 -3.95 11.76 -26.00
N LEU A 88 -2.64 11.82 -25.75
CA LEU A 88 -2.04 12.91 -24.98
C LEU A 88 -2.28 14.26 -25.66
N SER A 89 -2.11 14.34 -26.99
CA SER A 89 -2.27 15.58 -27.75
C SER A 89 -3.72 16.06 -27.92
N VAL A 90 -4.72 15.20 -27.67
CA VAL A 90 -6.16 15.55 -27.78
C VAL A 90 -6.73 16.07 -26.45
N SER A 91 -5.99 15.94 -25.34
CA SER A 91 -6.51 16.13 -23.96
C SER A 91 -6.40 17.55 -23.38
N ASP A 92 -6.36 18.59 -24.22
CA ASP A 92 -6.20 19.97 -23.73
C ASP A 92 -7.51 20.72 -23.44
N ASP A 93 -8.69 20.24 -23.86
CA ASP A 93 -9.93 21.04 -23.81
C ASP A 93 -11.12 20.43 -23.01
N ASP A 94 -11.01 19.24 -22.45
CA ASP A 94 -12.20 18.49 -21.96
C ASP A 94 -12.51 18.66 -20.46
N GLY A 95 -12.37 19.88 -19.92
CA GLY A 95 -12.77 20.17 -18.55
C GLY A 95 -11.98 19.42 -17.45
N PHE A 96 -10.80 18.90 -17.78
CA PHE A 96 -9.90 18.24 -16.84
C PHE A 96 -9.47 19.20 -15.73
N ARG A 97 -9.98 18.98 -14.52
CA ARG A 97 -9.69 19.80 -13.34
C ARG A 97 -8.96 18.97 -12.32
N VAL A 98 -7.70 19.34 -12.07
CA VAL A 98 -6.95 18.82 -10.94
C VAL A 98 -7.59 19.28 -9.63
N THR A 99 -7.61 18.38 -8.67
CA THR A 99 -8.19 18.59 -7.34
C THR A 99 -7.24 19.43 -6.51
N ASN A 100 -5.95 19.08 -6.54
CA ASN A 100 -4.88 19.89 -6.00
C ASN A 100 -4.49 21.01 -6.99
N ARG A 101 -4.41 22.26 -6.52
CA ARG A 101 -4.04 23.41 -7.36
C ARG A 101 -2.55 23.73 -7.34
N ASP A 102 -1.78 23.06 -6.49
CA ASP A 102 -0.34 23.30 -6.29
C ASP A 102 0.54 22.37 -7.14
N LEU A 103 -0.05 21.57 -8.05
CA LEU A 103 0.75 20.74 -8.96
C LEU A 103 1.48 21.62 -9.98
N ASN A 104 2.74 21.26 -10.23
CA ASN A 104 3.52 21.89 -11.30
C ASN A 104 3.14 21.32 -12.69
N PRO A 105 3.57 21.95 -13.80
CA PRO A 105 3.22 21.51 -15.14
C PRO A 105 3.61 20.05 -15.44
N GLU A 106 4.77 19.60 -14.97
CA GLU A 106 5.26 18.24 -15.19
C GLU A 106 4.39 17.19 -14.47
N GLN A 107 3.95 17.51 -13.26
CA GLN A 107 3.04 16.65 -12.51
C GLN A 107 1.65 16.65 -13.16
N ILE A 108 1.12 17.80 -13.60
CA ILE A 108 -0.16 17.86 -14.33
C ILE A 108 -0.09 17.01 -15.60
N LEU A 109 1.00 17.10 -16.35
CA LEU A 109 1.23 16.27 -17.53
C LEU A 109 1.23 14.78 -17.17
N ALA A 110 1.89 14.39 -16.07
CA ALA A 110 1.88 13.01 -15.60
C ALA A 110 0.47 12.53 -15.23
N VAL A 111 -0.35 13.36 -14.55
CA VAL A 111 -1.74 13.01 -14.22
C VAL A 111 -2.57 12.86 -15.49
N LYS A 112 -2.53 13.83 -16.41
CA LYS A 112 -3.22 13.74 -17.71
C LYS A 112 -2.81 12.47 -18.47
N SER A 113 -1.51 12.17 -18.46
CA SER A 113 -0.99 11.00 -19.16
C SER A 113 -1.49 9.70 -18.56
N ALA A 114 -1.53 9.60 -17.22
CA ALA A 114 -2.10 8.46 -16.53
C ALA A 114 -3.60 8.29 -16.83
N MET A 115 -4.37 9.39 -16.87
CA MET A 115 -5.80 9.34 -17.17
C MET A 115 -6.11 8.97 -18.64
N ALA A 116 -5.22 9.33 -19.56
CA ALA A 116 -5.30 8.92 -20.96
C ALA A 116 -4.77 7.49 -21.20
N TRP A 117 -4.09 6.89 -20.22
CA TRP A 117 -3.46 5.59 -20.35
C TRP A 117 -4.49 4.47 -20.32
N LYS A 118 -4.67 3.79 -21.46
CA LYS A 118 -5.57 2.63 -21.60
C LYS A 118 -4.82 1.34 -21.97
N ALA A 119 -3.49 1.35 -21.94
CA ALA A 119 -2.71 0.16 -22.25
C ALA A 119 -2.83 -0.88 -21.13
N HIS A 120 -2.69 -2.16 -21.48
CA HIS A 120 -2.68 -3.29 -20.53
C HIS A 120 -1.35 -3.39 -19.75
N SER A 121 -0.67 -2.26 -19.56
CA SER A 121 0.68 -2.17 -19.00
C SER A 121 0.74 -1.11 -17.89
N PRO A 122 1.73 -1.20 -16.99
CA PRO A 122 1.85 -0.25 -15.89
C PRO A 122 2.21 1.16 -16.37
N PHE A 123 1.54 2.17 -15.82
CA PHE A 123 1.98 3.55 -15.94
C PHE A 123 2.99 3.87 -14.84
N VAL A 124 4.20 4.31 -15.21
CA VAL A 124 5.30 4.53 -14.26
C VAL A 124 5.59 6.01 -14.11
N ILE A 125 5.45 6.53 -12.88
CA ILE A 125 5.86 7.88 -12.52
C ILE A 125 7.29 7.83 -12.00
N PHE A 126 8.21 8.43 -12.74
CA PHE A 126 9.61 8.54 -12.36
C PHE A 126 9.97 9.97 -11.94
N GLY A 127 10.89 10.10 -10.98
CA GLY A 127 11.43 11.40 -10.58
C GLY A 127 12.39 11.33 -9.39
N PRO A 128 13.38 12.24 -9.29
CA PRO A 128 14.26 12.35 -8.13
C PRO A 128 13.53 12.47 -6.78
N PRO A 129 14.22 12.25 -5.65
CA PRO A 129 13.65 12.52 -4.33
C PRO A 129 13.13 13.96 -4.22
N GLY A 130 11.97 14.16 -3.59
CA GLY A 130 11.38 15.50 -3.40
C GLY A 130 10.56 16.07 -4.56
N THR A 131 10.47 15.42 -5.72
CA THR A 131 9.70 15.93 -6.88
C THR A 131 8.17 15.75 -6.81
N GLY A 132 7.64 15.41 -5.63
CA GLY A 132 6.19 15.30 -5.42
C GLY A 132 5.51 14.08 -6.06
N LYS A 133 6.24 13.00 -6.39
CA LYS A 133 5.66 11.73 -6.91
C LYS A 133 4.43 11.25 -6.14
N THR A 134 4.50 11.28 -4.81
CA THR A 134 3.38 10.90 -3.93
C THR A 134 2.18 11.83 -4.12
N THR A 135 2.39 13.13 -4.29
CA THR A 135 1.32 14.10 -4.60
C THR A 135 0.69 13.79 -5.94
N THR A 136 1.50 13.49 -6.97
CA THR A 136 1.02 13.12 -8.31
C THR A 136 0.21 11.82 -8.27
N ALA A 137 0.69 10.80 -7.57
CA ALA A 137 -0.02 9.52 -7.44
C ALA A 137 -1.37 9.67 -6.71
N VAL A 138 -1.42 10.51 -5.67
CA VAL A 138 -2.66 10.84 -4.95
C VAL A 138 -3.64 11.56 -5.86
N GLU A 139 -3.17 12.52 -6.68
CA GLU A 139 -4.03 13.21 -7.64
C GLU A 139 -4.60 12.23 -8.68
N ILE A 140 -3.79 11.33 -9.23
CA ILE A 140 -4.27 10.28 -10.15
C ILE A 140 -5.35 9.42 -9.49
N ALA A 141 -5.12 8.97 -8.25
CA ALA A 141 -6.10 8.20 -7.51
C ALA A 141 -7.41 8.97 -7.28
N ALA A 142 -7.33 10.26 -6.96
CA ALA A 142 -8.50 11.11 -6.82
C ALA A 142 -9.27 11.25 -8.14
N GLN A 143 -8.57 11.47 -9.26
CA GLN A 143 -9.19 11.54 -10.59
C GLN A 143 -9.92 10.24 -10.96
N ILE A 144 -9.31 9.09 -10.70
CA ILE A 144 -9.94 7.77 -10.94
C ILE A 144 -11.17 7.59 -10.03
N TYR A 145 -11.07 7.96 -8.75
CA TYR A 145 -12.21 7.91 -7.81
C TYR A 145 -13.39 8.78 -8.27
N HIS A 146 -13.13 10.02 -8.67
CA HIS A 146 -14.16 10.94 -9.15
C HIS A 146 -14.75 10.54 -10.51
N ALA A 147 -14.04 9.72 -11.29
CA ALA A 147 -14.59 9.05 -12.47
C ALA A 147 -15.58 7.91 -12.14
N GLY A 148 -15.78 7.60 -10.85
CA GLY A 148 -16.71 6.56 -10.37
C GLY A 148 -16.08 5.17 -10.25
N GLU A 149 -14.75 5.08 -10.39
CA GLU A 149 -14.02 3.82 -10.35
C GLU A 149 -13.53 3.47 -8.92
N ARG A 150 -13.19 2.19 -8.72
CA ARG A 150 -12.62 1.71 -7.45
C ARG A 150 -11.10 1.77 -7.51
N VAL A 151 -10.49 2.37 -6.49
CA VAL A 151 -9.03 2.53 -6.40
C VAL A 151 -8.46 1.74 -5.23
N LEU A 152 -7.45 0.90 -5.52
CA LEU A 152 -6.60 0.27 -4.50
C LEU A 152 -5.26 1.02 -4.45
N LEU A 153 -5.04 1.78 -3.38
CA LEU A 153 -3.77 2.45 -3.08
C LEU A 153 -2.94 1.56 -2.15
N MET A 154 -1.66 1.34 -2.49
CA MET A 154 -0.75 0.50 -1.72
C MET A 154 0.60 1.18 -1.54
N ALA A 155 1.25 0.92 -0.41
CA ALA A 155 2.62 1.36 -0.13
C ALA A 155 3.38 0.26 0.65
N PRO A 156 4.72 0.25 0.63
CA PRO A 156 5.51 -0.82 1.26
C PRO A 156 5.56 -0.75 2.80
N SER A 157 5.05 0.32 3.42
CA SER A 157 5.00 0.45 4.88
C SER A 157 3.73 1.15 5.33
N ASN A 158 3.29 0.88 6.56
CA ASN A 158 2.11 1.50 7.16
C ASN A 158 2.22 3.03 7.18
N THR A 159 3.37 3.57 7.60
CA THR A 159 3.61 5.02 7.59
C THR A 159 3.48 5.64 6.19
N ALA A 160 3.87 4.92 5.14
CA ALA A 160 3.68 5.40 3.76
C ALA A 160 2.21 5.31 3.32
N CYS A 161 1.46 4.30 3.77
CA CYS A 161 0.00 4.23 3.58
C CYS A 161 -0.71 5.38 4.29
N ASP A 162 -0.33 5.68 5.54
CA ASP A 162 -0.88 6.79 6.32
C ASP A 162 -0.65 8.12 5.58
N LEU A 163 0.56 8.34 5.07
CA LEU A 163 0.88 9.52 4.26
C LEU A 163 0.03 9.62 2.98
N LEU A 164 -0.22 8.49 2.29
CA LEU A 164 -1.09 8.48 1.11
C LEU A 164 -2.53 8.86 1.50
N LEU A 165 -3.04 8.30 2.59
CA LEU A 165 -4.39 8.56 3.09
C LEU A 165 -4.58 10.02 3.51
N GLU A 166 -3.64 10.57 4.30
CA GLU A 166 -3.65 11.97 4.72
C GLU A 166 -3.69 12.91 3.51
N ARG A 167 -2.87 12.66 2.49
CA ARG A 167 -2.85 13.46 1.27
C ARG A 167 -4.12 13.30 0.44
N LEU A 168 -4.67 12.09 0.35
CA LEU A 168 -5.92 11.85 -0.38
C LEU A 168 -7.10 12.61 0.25
N ILE A 169 -7.16 12.65 1.58
CA ILE A 169 -8.16 13.42 2.32
C ILE A 169 -7.94 14.93 2.13
N ALA A 170 -6.69 15.39 2.23
CA ALA A 170 -6.36 16.81 2.16
C ALA A 170 -6.56 17.41 0.76
N PHE A 171 -6.19 16.66 -0.28
CA PHE A 171 -6.10 17.18 -1.65
C PHE A 171 -7.03 16.50 -2.64
N GLY A 172 -7.44 15.26 -2.38
CA GLY A 172 -8.26 14.47 -3.31
C GLY A 172 -9.76 14.70 -3.18
N ASN A 173 -10.22 15.51 -2.22
CA ASN A 173 -11.65 15.71 -1.91
C ASN A 173 -12.43 14.39 -1.76
N VAL A 174 -11.76 13.33 -1.28
CA VAL A 174 -12.38 12.04 -0.97
C VAL A 174 -12.88 12.10 0.48
N PRO A 175 -14.18 11.88 0.74
CA PRO A 175 -14.71 11.96 2.09
C PRO A 175 -14.09 10.90 3.01
N LYS A 176 -13.90 11.26 4.29
CA LYS A 176 -13.58 10.28 5.33
C LYS A 176 -14.81 9.38 5.52
N SER A 177 -14.65 8.08 5.26
CA SER A 177 -15.67 7.06 5.54
C SER A 177 -15.84 6.83 7.04
#